data_AF-A0A948UNQ5-F1
#
_entry.id   AF-A0A948UNQ5-F1
#
_cell.length_a   1.000
_cell.length_b   1.000
_cell.length_c   1.000
_cell.angle_alpha   90.00
_cell.angle_beta   90.00
_cell.angle_gamma   90.00
#
_symmetry.space_group_name_H-M   'P 1'
#
loop_
_entity.id
_entity.type
_entity.pdbx_description
1 polymer ?
#
loop_
_entity_poly.entity_id
_entity_poly.type
_entity_poly.pdbx_seq_one_letter_code
_entity_poly.pdbx_strand_id
1 'polypeptide(L)'
;MLWMDNASITANVMQLLTEELKKQIPALYSQENSTDPIVICKFFDPTGSWTWYVIEGEEKEYDYGKDFLFFGYVVGFEAEFGYFTLNQLLTAKQGLKGMQAVPIERDLYFTPDKLSKVIEKHNK
;
A
#
# COMPACT_ATOMS: atom_id res chain seq x y z
N MET A 1 30.07 16.35 -24.19
CA MET A 1 29.61 17.31 -23.17
C MET A 1 28.20 16.88 -22.81
N LEU A 2 28.07 16.19 -21.67
CA LEU A 2 26.87 15.47 -21.24
C LEU A 2 25.84 16.48 -20.74
N TRP A 3 24.72 16.59 -21.45
CA TRP A 3 23.49 17.19 -20.95
C TRP A 3 22.52 16.03 -20.69
N MET A 4 22.74 15.32 -19.58
CA MET A 4 21.68 14.50 -19.00
C MET A 4 20.90 15.45 -18.09
N ASP A 5 19.61 15.62 -18.37
CA ASP A 5 18.72 16.46 -17.57
C ASP A 5 18.79 16.05 -16.08
N ASN A 6 19.15 17.02 -15.24
CA ASN A 6 19.24 16.89 -13.78
C ASN A 6 17.90 16.53 -13.11
N ALA A 7 16.79 16.45 -13.85
CA ALA A 7 15.50 15.99 -13.36
C ALA A 7 15.50 14.49 -12.98
N SER A 8 16.43 13.69 -13.52
CA SER A 8 16.53 12.26 -13.20
C SER A 8 17.26 11.94 -11.88
N ILE A 9 17.79 12.95 -11.17
CA ILE A 9 18.63 12.74 -9.97
C ILE A 9 17.89 13.10 -8.67
N THR A 10 16.75 13.82 -8.71
CA THR A 10 16.08 14.33 -7.49
C THR A 10 14.74 13.70 -7.12
N ALA A 11 14.28 12.66 -7.81
CA ALA A 11 13.13 11.89 -7.34
C ALA A 11 13.22 10.46 -7.85
N ASN A 12 13.80 9.56 -7.04
CA ASN A 12 13.24 8.21 -6.98
C ASN A 12 11.80 8.40 -6.52
N VAL A 13 10.89 8.62 -7.46
CA VAL A 13 9.45 8.68 -7.20
C VAL A 13 9.13 7.31 -6.59
N MET A 14 8.99 7.26 -5.26
CA MET A 14 8.61 6.02 -4.60
C MET A 14 7.20 5.68 -5.05
N GLN A 15 7.11 4.80 -6.05
CA GLN A 15 5.85 4.23 -6.47
C GLN A 15 5.34 3.34 -5.34
N LEU A 16 4.12 3.62 -4.87
CA LEU A 16 3.43 2.76 -3.90
C LEU A 16 3.38 1.31 -4.39
N LEU A 17 3.05 1.11 -5.67
CA LEU A 17 2.94 -0.21 -6.28
C LEU A 17 3.81 -0.31 -7.54
N THR A 18 4.94 -1.01 -7.45
CA THR A 18 5.80 -1.31 -8.61
C THR A 18 5.34 -2.60 -9.31
N GLU A 19 5.78 -2.81 -10.54
CA GLU A 19 5.51 -4.05 -11.29
C GLU A 19 6.09 -5.30 -10.59
N GLU A 20 7.24 -5.16 -9.91
CA GLU A 20 7.82 -6.24 -9.10
C GLU A 20 6.94 -6.56 -7.90
N LEU A 21 6.43 -5.55 -7.20
CA LEU A 21 5.55 -5.75 -6.05
C LEU A 21 4.20 -6.36 -6.48
N LYS A 22 3.63 -5.91 -7.61
CA LYS A 22 2.40 -6.51 -8.18
C LYS A 22 2.53 -8.01 -8.36
N LYS A 23 3.68 -8.48 -8.86
CA LYS A 23 3.95 -9.92 -9.08
C LYS A 23 4.09 -10.72 -7.78
N GLN A 24 4.40 -10.06 -6.67
CA GLN A 24 4.53 -10.70 -5.36
C GLN A 24 3.20 -10.78 -4.61
N ILE A 25 2.24 -9.91 -4.93
CA ILE A 25 0.93 -9.90 -4.30
C ILE A 25 0.12 -11.10 -4.80
N PRO A 26 -0.35 -11.99 -3.90
CA PRO A 26 -1.24 -13.09 -4.26
C PRO A 26 -2.56 -12.58 -4.84
N ALA A 27 -3.12 -13.33 -5.79
CA ALA A 27 -4.43 -13.04 -6.35
C ALA A 27 -5.51 -13.05 -5.25
N LEU A 28 -6.58 -12.28 -5.45
CA LEU A 28 -7.72 -12.30 -4.52
C LEU A 28 -8.25 -13.72 -4.31
N TYR A 29 -8.64 -14.02 -3.06
CA TYR A 29 -9.16 -15.30 -2.58
C TYR A 29 -8.15 -16.46 -2.55
N SER A 30 -6.89 -16.26 -2.96
CA SER A 30 -5.87 -17.32 -2.94
C SER A 30 -5.44 -17.75 -1.53
N GLN A 31 -5.67 -16.91 -0.52
CA GLN A 31 -5.35 -17.11 0.88
C GLN A 31 -6.60 -17.15 1.77
N GLU A 32 -7.82 -17.15 1.23
CA GLU A 32 -9.08 -17.03 2.01
C GLU A 32 -9.28 -18.13 3.06
N ASN A 33 -8.76 -19.33 2.78
CA ASN A 33 -8.86 -20.49 3.67
C ASN A 33 -7.69 -20.57 4.67
N SER A 34 -6.77 -19.61 4.65
CA SER A 34 -5.68 -19.51 5.60
C SER A 34 -6.11 -18.73 6.84
N THR A 35 -6.01 -19.35 8.00
CA THR A 35 -6.23 -18.68 9.29
C THR A 35 -5.10 -17.71 9.66
N ASP A 36 -3.96 -17.80 8.99
CA ASP A 36 -2.80 -16.91 9.18
C ASP A 36 -2.15 -16.60 7.82
N PRO A 37 -2.79 -15.74 7.00
CA PRO A 37 -2.31 -15.42 5.67
C PRO A 37 -1.00 -14.61 5.72
N ILE A 38 -0.29 -14.57 4.60
CA ILE A 38 0.94 -13.78 4.46
C ILE A 38 0.55 -12.36 4.04
N VAL A 39 1.06 -11.39 4.78
CA VAL A 39 1.03 -9.97 4.42
C VAL A 39 2.26 -9.67 3.58
N ILE A 40 2.07 -9.01 2.44
CA ILE A 40 3.10 -8.79 1.42
C ILE A 40 3.76 -7.42 1.57
N CYS A 41 2.96 -6.38 1.82
CA CYS A 41 3.48 -5.03 1.98
C CYS A 41 2.62 -4.21 2.94
N LYS A 42 3.17 -3.06 3.33
CA LYS A 42 2.54 -2.10 4.23
C LYS A 42 2.56 -0.72 3.60
N PHE A 43 1.39 -0.09 3.57
CA PHE A 43 1.24 1.34 3.33
C PHE A 43 0.89 2.04 4.63
N PHE A 44 1.26 3.31 4.78
CA PHE A 44 0.94 4.07 5.97
C PHE A 44 0.81 5.56 5.67
N ASP A 45 -0.02 6.23 6.47
CA ASP A 45 -0.10 7.68 6.50
C ASP A 45 0.99 8.22 7.43
N PRO A 46 2.05 8.88 6.90
CA PRO A 46 3.13 9.40 7.73
C PRO A 46 2.71 10.51 8.70
N THR A 47 1.49 11.06 8.51
CA THR A 47 0.97 12.20 9.27
C THR A 47 -0.34 11.89 9.99
N GLY A 48 -0.76 10.63 9.96
CA GLY A 48 -1.97 10.13 10.59
C GLY A 48 -1.74 8.77 11.24
N SER A 49 -2.82 8.13 11.66
CA SER A 49 -2.78 6.81 12.31
C SER A 49 -3.10 5.64 11.38
N TRP A 50 -3.37 5.92 10.10
CA TRP A 50 -3.84 4.90 9.16
C TRP A 50 -2.69 4.04 8.63
N THR A 51 -2.90 2.73 8.63
CA THR A 51 -1.97 1.73 8.08
C THR A 51 -2.75 0.67 7.31
N TRP A 52 -2.25 0.28 6.15
CA TRP A 52 -2.84 -0.76 5.30
C TRP A 52 -1.83 -1.89 5.10
N TYR A 53 -2.19 -3.10 5.50
CA TYR A 53 -1.39 -4.31 5.32
C TYR A 53 -1.99 -5.17 4.21
N VAL A 54 -1.30 -5.26 3.07
CA VAL A 54 -1.80 -5.95 1.87
C VAL A 54 -1.59 -7.46 2.02
N ILE A 55 -2.66 -8.23 1.80
CA ILE A 55 -2.65 -9.70 1.81
C ILE A 55 -2.81 -10.24 0.40
N GLU A 56 -3.72 -9.66 -0.38
CA GLU A 56 -4.02 -10.05 -1.76
C GLU A 56 -4.34 -8.83 -2.62
N GLY A 57 -4.40 -9.01 -3.93
CA GLY A 57 -4.91 -8.00 -4.83
C GLY A 57 -4.91 -8.43 -6.29
N GLU A 58 -5.58 -7.63 -7.12
CA GLU A 58 -5.65 -7.82 -8.57
C GLU A 58 -5.92 -6.50 -9.30
N GLU A 59 -5.56 -6.44 -10.59
CA GLU A 59 -5.97 -5.35 -11.47
C GLU A 59 -7.46 -5.46 -11.80
N LYS A 60 -8.20 -4.35 -11.73
CA LYS A 60 -9.61 -4.26 -12.08
C LYS A 60 -9.90 -3.05 -12.94
N GLU A 61 -10.91 -3.18 -13.79
CA GLU A 61 -11.50 -2.05 -14.51
C GLU A 61 -12.59 -1.41 -13.64
N TYR A 62 -12.55 -0.08 -13.53
CA TYR A 62 -13.56 0.75 -12.88
C TYR A 62 -14.10 1.78 -13.86
N ASP A 63 -15.17 2.50 -13.49
CA ASP A 63 -15.76 3.55 -14.34
C ASP A 63 -14.78 4.69 -14.67
N TYR A 64 -13.75 4.88 -13.85
CA TYR A 64 -12.68 5.87 -14.05
C TYR A 64 -11.41 5.29 -14.71
N GLY A 65 -11.46 4.03 -15.15
CA GLY A 65 -10.36 3.30 -15.77
C GLY A 65 -9.78 2.18 -14.89
N LYS A 66 -8.66 1.62 -15.33
CA LYS A 66 -7.94 0.56 -14.63
C LYS A 66 -7.34 1.03 -13.31
N ASP A 67 -7.48 0.20 -12.28
CA ASP A 67 -6.86 0.39 -10.98
C ASP A 67 -6.46 -0.97 -10.37
N PHE A 68 -5.75 -0.95 -9.24
CA PHE A 68 -5.40 -2.16 -8.51
C PHE A 68 -6.21 -2.25 -7.22
N LEU A 69 -7.01 -3.30 -7.08
CA LEU A 69 -7.77 -3.62 -5.87
C LEU A 69 -6.90 -4.45 -4.94
N PHE A 70 -6.79 -4.00 -3.70
CA PHE A 70 -6.16 -4.74 -2.61
C PHE A 70 -7.22 -5.30 -1.67
N PHE A 71 -6.89 -6.41 -1.04
CA PHE A 71 -7.54 -6.91 0.18
C PHE A 71 -6.49 -7.02 1.28
N GLY A 72 -6.85 -6.61 2.50
CA GLY A 72 -5.89 -6.53 3.56
C GLY A 72 -6.47 -6.22 4.94
N TYR A 73 -5.56 -6.17 5.91
CA TYR A 73 -5.85 -5.71 7.27
C TYR A 73 -5.56 -4.22 7.37
N VAL A 74 -6.57 -3.43 7.71
CA VAL A 74 -6.51 -1.97 7.76
C VAL A 74 -6.65 -1.53 9.20
N VAL A 75 -5.71 -0.72 9.67
CA VAL A 75 -5.75 -0.11 10.99
C VAL A 75 -5.98 1.37 10.82
N GLY A 76 -7.10 1.87 11.36
CA GLY A 76 -7.47 3.28 11.36
C GLY A 76 -8.06 3.67 12.72
N PHE A 77 -9.35 3.98 12.74
CA PHE A 77 -10.10 4.16 14.00
C PHE A 77 -10.33 2.82 14.72
N GLU A 78 -10.65 1.80 13.93
CA GLU A 78 -10.70 0.41 14.35
C GLU A 78 -9.83 -0.40 13.38
N ALA A 79 -9.54 -1.65 13.74
CA ALA A 79 -8.77 -2.53 12.91
C ALA A 79 -9.68 -3.59 12.28
N GLU A 80 -9.72 -3.62 10.95
CA GLU A 80 -10.66 -4.44 10.19
C GLU A 80 -10.03 -5.02 8.93
N PHE A 81 -10.64 -6.08 8.38
CA PHE A 81 -10.32 -6.53 7.03
C PHE A 81 -11.16 -5.78 6.02
N GLY A 82 -10.52 -5.28 4.96
CA GLY A 82 -11.21 -4.45 3.99
C GLY A 82 -10.54 -4.43 2.63
N TYR A 83 -11.34 -3.99 1.66
CA TYR A 83 -10.88 -3.70 0.32
C TYR A 83 -10.52 -2.23 0.18
N PHE A 84 -9.44 -1.94 -0.53
CA PHE A 84 -9.03 -0.59 -0.87
C PHE A 84 -8.28 -0.59 -2.21
N THR A 85 -8.23 0.55 -2.90
CA THR A 85 -7.58 0.63 -4.21
C THR A 85 -6.32 1.49 -4.19
N LEU A 86 -5.43 1.29 -5.17
CA LEU A 86 -4.25 2.14 -5.33
C LEU A 86 -4.64 3.60 -5.55
N ASN A 87 -5.67 3.87 -6.36
CA ASN A 87 -6.17 5.24 -6.54
C ASN A 87 -6.65 5.86 -5.21
N GLN A 88 -7.35 5.11 -4.35
CA GLN A 88 -7.74 5.62 -3.02
C GLN A 88 -6.52 6.05 -2.19
N LEU A 89 -5.44 5.25 -2.17
CA LEU A 89 -4.21 5.62 -1.46
C LEU A 89 -3.52 6.85 -2.07
N LEU A 90 -3.44 6.93 -3.40
CA LEU A 90 -2.83 8.06 -4.13
C LEU A 90 -3.62 9.36 -3.96
N THR A 91 -4.93 9.26 -3.76
CA THR A 91 -5.84 10.41 -3.68
C THR A 91 -6.27 10.78 -2.27
N ALA A 92 -5.94 9.95 -1.26
CA ALA A 92 -6.37 10.12 0.14
C ALA A 92 -6.07 11.51 0.75
N LYS A 93 -5.07 12.20 0.20
CA LYS A 93 -4.57 13.50 0.69
C LYS A 93 -4.91 14.67 -0.23
N GLN A 94 -5.66 14.44 -1.32
CA GLN A 94 -6.00 15.48 -2.28
C GLN A 94 -6.82 16.61 -1.62
N GLY A 95 -6.46 17.85 -1.94
CA GLY A 95 -7.10 19.05 -1.38
C GLY A 95 -6.62 19.45 0.02
N LEU A 96 -5.85 18.61 0.71
CA LEU A 96 -5.22 18.96 1.98
C LEU A 96 -4.03 19.91 1.76
N LYS A 97 -3.64 20.64 2.80
CA LYS A 97 -2.53 21.62 2.76
C LYS A 97 -1.60 21.46 3.96
N GLY A 98 -0.36 21.90 3.80
CA GLY A 98 0.65 21.83 4.85
C GLY A 98 1.01 20.38 5.20
N MET A 99 1.31 20.11 6.48
CA MET A 99 1.72 18.78 6.93
C MET A 99 0.67 17.70 6.64
N GLN A 100 -0.62 18.04 6.59
CA GLN A 100 -1.67 17.05 6.30
C GLN A 100 -1.65 16.57 4.84
N ALA A 101 -0.94 17.25 3.95
CA ALA A 101 -0.85 16.90 2.52
C ALA A 101 0.29 15.92 2.20
N VAL A 102 1.02 15.43 3.21
CA VAL A 102 2.07 14.41 2.96
C VAL A 102 1.38 13.14 2.46
N PRO A 103 1.79 12.61 1.28
CA PRO A 103 1.14 11.46 0.67
C PRO A 103 1.29 10.20 1.51
N ILE A 104 0.44 9.22 1.24
CA ILE A 104 0.62 7.86 1.76
C ILE A 104 1.95 7.30 1.26
N GLU A 105 2.66 6.59 2.12
CA GLU A 105 3.95 5.98 1.81
C GLU A 105 3.89 4.45 1.86
N ARG A 106 4.82 3.79 1.17
CA ARG A 106 5.07 2.36 1.31
C ARG A 106 6.29 2.15 2.18
N ASP A 107 6.17 1.25 3.16
CA ASP A 107 7.28 0.84 4.00
C ASP A 107 8.25 -0.05 3.21
N LEU A 108 9.42 0.48 2.85
CA LEU A 108 10.43 -0.24 2.06
C LEU A 108 11.19 -1.30 2.85
N TYR A 109 11.12 -1.27 4.18
CA TYR A 109 11.79 -2.21 5.07
C TYR A 109 10.84 -3.28 5.60
N PHE A 110 9.55 -3.19 5.26
CA PHE A 110 8.60 -4.23 5.54
C PHE A 110 9.00 -5.53 4.85
N THR A 111 9.17 -6.58 5.64
CA THR A 111 9.43 -7.93 5.13
C THR A 111 8.12 -8.72 5.21
N PRO A 112 7.70 -9.42 4.14
CA PRO A 112 6.51 -10.26 4.18
C PRO A 112 6.52 -11.22 5.37
N ASP A 113 5.41 -11.28 6.09
CA ASP A 113 5.30 -12.06 7.32
C ASP A 113 3.85 -12.53 7.53
N LYS A 114 3.68 -13.46 8.45
CA LYS A 114 2.36 -13.94 8.88
C LYS A 114 1.55 -12.83 9.51
N LEU A 115 0.26 -12.76 9.18
CA LEU A 115 -0.65 -11.75 9.70
C LEU A 115 -0.60 -11.66 11.24
N SER A 116 -0.59 -12.81 11.92
CA SER A 116 -0.49 -12.89 13.38
C SER A 116 0.71 -12.09 13.93
N LYS A 117 1.89 -12.24 13.31
CA LYS A 117 3.12 -11.51 13.68
C LYS A 117 3.07 -10.05 13.29
N VAL A 118 2.43 -9.71 12.18
CA VAL A 118 2.24 -8.32 11.74
C VAL A 118 1.37 -7.57 12.76
N ILE A 119 0.27 -8.18 13.21
CA ILE A 119 -0.61 -7.62 14.24
C ILE A 119 0.15 -7.47 15.57
N GLU A 120 0.91 -8.49 15.97
CA GLU A 120 1.75 -8.42 17.18
C GLU A 120 2.75 -7.26 17.13
N LYS A 121 3.41 -7.05 15.98
CA LYS A 121 4.37 -5.96 15.78
C LYS A 121 3.71 -4.58 15.74
N HIS A 122 2.48 -4.47 15.22
CA HIS A 122 1.76 -3.20 15.17
C HIS A 122 1.36 -2.70 16.57
N ASN A 123 1.01 -3.62 17.48
CA ASN A 123 0.50 -3.31 18.81
C ASN A 123 1.61 -3.07 19.87
N LYS A 124 2.89 -3.08 19.47
CA LYS A 124 4.04 -2.83 20.35
C LYS A 124 4.49 -1.38 20.23
#